data_AF-A0A812SI13-F1
#
_entry.id   AF-A0A812SI13-F1
#
_cell.length_a   1.000
_cell.length_b   1.000
_cell.length_c   1.000
_cell.angle_alpha   90.00
_cell.angle_beta   90.00
_cell.angle_gamma   90.00
#
_symmetry.space_group_name_H-M   'P 1'
#
loop_
_entity.id
_entity.type
_entity.pdbx_description
1 polymer ?
#
loop_
_entity_poly.entity_id
_entity_poly.type
_entity_poly.pdbx_seq_one_letter_code
_entity_poly.pdbx_strand_id
1 'polypeptide(L)'
;VLAYALANLDGYLPSVASLQGEVYHQIVALVRMLSDFNFAQAKMCIGVLDCVETCALLGDNLKVTGSMSLAGSMFLTEPNGRSVMKGLACLHDLTGVDPAAVYWNYISSRAEALDLHVATPSHLVLARLACLTRTVQASSLQALASGWEDLTNQEQDALLELFLTDGHADKAFILLYLPLFLANASANPELGLRHGLQFLVELHTKLMAHRCLNQEASTVTVDISSLASAAKSIDGARLLRLCLDCARIVKHGTGVTVLLTAESYQFMSGSQKGQSSRFGKMSSAGPNGTTALLQ
;
A
#
# COMPACT_ATOMS: atom_id res chain seq x y z
N VAL A 1 3.62 -17.21 -19.57
CA VAL A 1 2.16 -17.13 -19.32
C VAL A 1 1.61 -15.75 -19.62
N LEU A 2 2.09 -14.67 -18.99
CA LEU A 2 1.57 -13.31 -19.22
C LEU A 2 1.71 -12.81 -20.66
N ALA A 3 2.87 -13.01 -21.30
CA ALA A 3 3.06 -12.69 -22.72
C ALA A 3 2.08 -13.45 -23.64
N TYR A 4 1.73 -14.69 -23.29
CA TYR A 4 0.73 -15.48 -24.02
C TYR A 4 -0.69 -14.97 -23.77
N ALA A 5 -1.05 -14.64 -22.52
CA ALA A 5 -2.34 -14.04 -22.20
C ALA A 5 -2.54 -12.69 -22.92
N LEU A 6 -1.49 -11.87 -22.97
CA LEU A 6 -1.46 -10.60 -23.71
C LEU A 6 -1.61 -10.78 -25.23
N ALA A 7 -1.01 -11.83 -25.79
CA ALA A 7 -1.10 -12.13 -27.22
C ALA A 7 -2.47 -12.73 -27.62
N ASN A 8 -3.26 -13.19 -26.65
CA ASN A 8 -4.57 -13.81 -26.86
C ASN A 8 -5.64 -13.12 -26.00
N LEU A 9 -5.49 -11.81 -25.77
CA LEU A 9 -6.28 -11.07 -24.79
C LEU A 9 -7.79 -11.12 -25.12
N ASP A 10 -8.14 -11.14 -26.41
CA ASP A 10 -9.48 -11.32 -26.95
C ASP A 10 -10.11 -12.68 -26.57
N GLY A 11 -9.31 -13.74 -26.47
CA GLY A 11 -9.75 -15.06 -26.03
C GLY A 11 -10.01 -15.16 -24.51
N TYR A 12 -9.35 -14.33 -23.71
CA TYR A 12 -9.57 -14.25 -22.26
C TYR A 12 -10.59 -13.18 -21.86
N LEU A 13 -10.76 -12.15 -22.70
CA LEU A 13 -11.66 -11.02 -22.50
C LEU A 13 -12.57 -10.79 -23.69
N PRO A 14 -13.73 -11.49 -23.74
CA PRO A 14 -14.71 -11.30 -24.80
C PRO A 14 -15.18 -9.84 -24.92
N SER A 15 -15.20 -9.09 -23.81
CA SER A 15 -15.54 -7.66 -23.82
C SER A 15 -14.50 -6.80 -24.56
N VAL A 16 -13.22 -7.17 -24.49
CA VAL A 16 -12.13 -6.47 -25.20
C VAL A 16 -12.10 -6.83 -26.69
N ALA A 17 -12.63 -7.98 -27.09
CA ALA A 17 -12.78 -8.32 -28.52
C ALA A 17 -13.68 -7.33 -29.28
N SER A 18 -14.55 -6.60 -28.57
CA SER A 18 -15.37 -5.53 -29.15
C SER A 18 -14.62 -4.21 -29.32
N LEU A 19 -13.48 -4.04 -28.64
CA LEU A 19 -12.60 -2.89 -28.79
C LEU A 19 -11.73 -3.15 -30.03
N GLN A 20 -11.93 -2.36 -31.08
CA GLN A 20 -11.12 -2.44 -32.29
C GLN A 20 -10.19 -1.23 -32.42
N GLY A 21 -9.10 -1.42 -33.16
CA GLY A 21 -8.16 -0.35 -33.52
C GLY A 21 -7.30 0.13 -32.36
N GLU A 22 -7.14 1.45 -32.26
CA GLU A 22 -6.18 2.11 -31.37
C GLU A 22 -6.42 1.81 -29.88
N VAL A 23 -7.69 1.71 -29.47
CA VAL A 23 -8.06 1.45 -28.06
C VAL A 23 -7.58 0.07 -27.60
N TYR A 24 -7.69 -0.95 -28.46
CA TYR A 24 -7.17 -2.29 -28.16
C TYR A 24 -5.65 -2.25 -27.98
N HIS A 25 -4.94 -1.58 -28.89
CA HIS A 25 -3.49 -1.43 -28.81
C HIS A 25 -3.06 -0.69 -27.54
N GLN A 26 -3.78 0.37 -27.14
CA GLN A 26 -3.52 1.09 -25.89
C GLN A 26 -3.72 0.19 -24.66
N ILE A 27 -4.76 -0.65 -24.64
CA ILE A 27 -4.99 -1.60 -23.53
C ILE A 27 -3.88 -2.65 -23.49
N VAL A 28 -3.49 -3.23 -24.62
CA VAL A 28 -2.39 -4.21 -24.66
C VAL A 28 -1.05 -3.59 -24.26
N ALA A 29 -0.77 -2.36 -24.73
CA ALA A 29 0.42 -1.60 -24.35
C ALA A 29 0.42 -1.30 -22.85
N LEU A 30 -0.72 -0.89 -22.28
CA LEU A 30 -0.91 -0.73 -20.85
C LEU A 30 -0.61 -2.04 -20.11
N VAL A 31 -1.24 -3.16 -20.47
CA VAL A 31 -1.04 -4.43 -19.74
C VAL A 31 0.40 -4.94 -19.84
N ARG A 32 1.11 -4.69 -20.96
CA ARG A 32 2.56 -4.96 -21.06
C ARG A 32 3.39 -4.05 -20.16
N MET A 33 3.09 -2.77 -20.15
CA MET A 33 3.78 -1.83 -19.27
C MET A 33 3.52 -2.15 -17.78
N LEU A 34 2.31 -2.62 -17.44
CA LEU A 34 1.98 -3.18 -16.13
C LEU A 34 2.73 -4.47 -15.77
N SER A 35 3.21 -5.22 -16.77
CA SER A 35 4.02 -6.41 -16.54
C SER A 35 5.50 -6.10 -16.33
N ASP A 36 6.00 -5.09 -17.02
CA ASP A 36 7.43 -4.78 -17.10
C ASP A 36 7.88 -3.86 -15.96
N PHE A 37 7.00 -2.97 -15.54
CA PHE A 37 7.22 -2.12 -14.37
C PHE A 37 6.41 -2.65 -13.20
N ASN A 38 6.97 -2.59 -12.00
CA ASN A 38 6.34 -3.14 -10.81
C ASN A 38 5.23 -2.22 -10.28
N PHE A 39 4.18 -2.10 -11.09
CA PHE A 39 3.02 -1.27 -10.84
C PHE A 39 2.15 -1.80 -9.70
N ALA A 40 2.55 -2.78 -8.91
CA ALA A 40 1.78 -3.19 -7.74
C ALA A 40 1.47 -2.00 -6.82
N GLN A 41 2.36 -1.00 -6.77
CA GLN A 41 2.11 0.28 -6.10
C GLN A 41 1.12 1.18 -6.86
N ALA A 42 1.12 1.21 -8.20
CA ALA A 42 0.12 1.94 -8.95
C ALA A 42 -1.23 1.23 -9.05
N LYS A 43 -1.30 -0.10 -8.92
CA LYS A 43 -2.56 -0.84 -8.77
C LYS A 43 -3.36 -0.26 -7.61
N MET A 44 -2.67 0.15 -6.54
CA MET A 44 -3.27 0.79 -5.38
C MET A 44 -3.75 2.23 -5.63
N CYS A 45 -3.05 3.00 -6.47
CA CYS A 45 -3.38 4.41 -6.75
C CYS A 45 -4.37 4.56 -7.92
N ILE A 46 -4.23 3.73 -8.94
CA ILE A 46 -5.01 3.71 -10.17
C ILE A 46 -6.13 2.69 -9.96
N GLY A 47 -7.23 3.10 -9.33
CA GLY A 47 -8.43 2.25 -9.19
C GLY A 47 -9.00 1.75 -10.54
N VAL A 48 -8.54 2.31 -11.65
CA VAL A 48 -8.81 1.82 -13.02
C VAL A 48 -8.19 0.45 -13.26
N LEU A 49 -7.05 0.14 -12.65
CA LEU A 49 -6.41 -1.17 -12.77
C LEU A 49 -7.18 -2.25 -12.02
N ASP A 50 -7.77 -1.93 -10.88
CA ASP A 50 -8.74 -2.83 -10.25
C ASP A 50 -9.92 -3.06 -11.20
N CYS A 51 -10.43 -2.04 -11.90
CA CYS A 51 -11.46 -2.24 -12.92
C CYS A 51 -10.96 -3.10 -14.09
N VAL A 52 -9.80 -2.83 -14.67
CA VAL A 52 -9.30 -3.56 -15.84
C VAL A 52 -8.91 -4.99 -15.47
N GLU A 53 -8.27 -5.25 -14.33
CA GLU A 53 -7.88 -6.58 -13.86
C GLU A 53 -9.08 -7.40 -13.35
N THR A 54 -10.05 -6.75 -12.67
CA THR A 54 -11.33 -7.40 -12.29
C THR A 54 -12.19 -7.68 -13.52
N CYS A 55 -12.16 -6.81 -14.54
CA CYS A 55 -12.74 -7.11 -15.84
C CYS A 55 -11.95 -8.21 -16.57
N ALA A 56 -10.62 -8.23 -16.45
CA ALA A 56 -9.67 -9.05 -17.24
C ALA A 56 -9.52 -10.50 -16.82
N LEU A 57 -9.41 -10.74 -15.52
CA LEU A 57 -8.98 -12.03 -14.97
C LEU A 57 -10.11 -12.80 -14.28
N LEU A 58 -11.28 -12.18 -14.07
CA LEU A 58 -12.40 -12.79 -13.38
C LEU A 58 -13.70 -12.53 -14.14
N GLY A 59 -13.92 -13.31 -15.21
CA GLY A 59 -15.22 -13.42 -15.89
C GLY A 59 -16.41 -13.82 -14.99
N ASP A 60 -16.18 -14.04 -13.70
CA ASP A 60 -17.22 -14.37 -12.71
C ASP A 60 -17.37 -13.37 -11.55
N ASN A 61 -16.58 -12.30 -11.44
CA ASN A 61 -16.71 -11.37 -10.29
C ASN A 61 -16.46 -9.89 -10.62
N LEU A 62 -17.20 -9.36 -11.60
CA LEU A 62 -17.54 -7.92 -11.65
C LEU A 62 -18.53 -7.55 -10.52
N LYS A 63 -18.15 -7.85 -9.27
CA LYS A 63 -18.89 -7.56 -8.04
C LYS A 63 -18.49 -6.23 -7.43
N VAL A 64 -18.16 -5.22 -8.24
CA VAL A 64 -18.13 -3.85 -7.71
C VAL A 64 -19.56 -3.38 -7.39
N THR A 65 -20.58 -3.92 -8.08
CA THR A 65 -22.01 -3.95 -7.68
C THR A 65 -22.86 -4.81 -8.62
N GLY A 66 -22.29 -5.40 -9.69
CA GLY A 66 -23.05 -6.05 -10.76
C GLY A 66 -23.86 -7.27 -10.32
N SER A 67 -23.47 -7.96 -9.24
CA SER A 67 -24.29 -9.05 -8.68
C SER A 67 -25.48 -8.56 -7.84
N MET A 68 -25.53 -7.27 -7.49
CA MET A 68 -26.62 -6.69 -6.69
C MET A 68 -27.58 -5.83 -7.52
N SER A 69 -27.20 -5.41 -8.73
CA SER A 69 -28.04 -4.57 -9.59
C SER A 69 -27.68 -4.69 -11.07
N LEU A 70 -28.69 -4.76 -11.94
CA LEU A 70 -28.59 -4.63 -13.41
C LEU A 70 -28.28 -3.18 -13.86
N ALA A 71 -28.24 -2.21 -12.94
CA ALA A 71 -27.74 -0.88 -13.22
C ALA A 71 -26.22 -0.94 -13.40
N GLY A 72 -25.77 -1.21 -14.62
CA GLY A 72 -24.37 -1.16 -15.00
C GLY A 72 -23.69 0.12 -14.50
N SER A 73 -22.52 -0.08 -13.89
CA SER A 73 -21.50 0.90 -13.51
C SER A 73 -21.96 2.17 -12.75
N MET A 74 -22.45 2.02 -11.52
CA MET A 74 -22.40 3.13 -10.53
C MET A 74 -20.96 3.61 -10.26
N PHE A 75 -19.94 2.87 -10.70
CA PHE A 75 -18.54 3.20 -10.51
C PHE A 75 -18.06 4.30 -11.47
N LEU A 76 -18.53 4.33 -12.72
CA LEU A 76 -18.08 5.32 -13.70
C LEU A 76 -18.89 6.62 -13.59
N THR A 77 -18.86 7.22 -12.40
CA THR A 77 -19.30 8.61 -12.21
C THR A 77 -18.38 9.56 -12.97
N GLU A 78 -18.84 10.77 -13.27
CA GLU A 78 -18.03 11.76 -13.99
C GLU A 78 -16.64 12.02 -13.34
N PRO A 79 -16.50 12.16 -12.00
CA PRO A 79 -15.19 12.29 -11.36
C PRO A 79 -14.27 11.07 -11.56
N ASN A 80 -14.84 9.86 -11.52
CA ASN A 80 -14.08 8.62 -11.74
C ASN A 80 -13.70 8.48 -13.22
N GLY A 81 -14.62 8.79 -14.14
CA GLY A 81 -14.37 8.80 -15.58
C GLY A 81 -13.27 9.78 -15.97
N ARG A 82 -13.25 11.00 -15.41
CA ARG A 82 -12.14 11.96 -15.63
C ARG A 82 -10.80 11.40 -15.16
N SER A 83 -10.78 10.70 -14.03
CA SER A 83 -9.57 10.06 -13.50
C SER A 83 -9.09 8.92 -14.40
N VAL A 84 -10.02 8.14 -14.97
CA VAL A 84 -9.73 7.10 -15.97
C VAL A 84 -9.13 7.73 -17.23
N MET A 85 -9.78 8.76 -17.78
CA MET A 85 -9.30 9.43 -19.00
C MET A 85 -7.94 10.09 -18.81
N LYS A 86 -7.66 10.69 -17.64
CA LYS A 86 -6.32 11.19 -17.30
C LYS A 86 -5.28 10.06 -17.24
N GLY A 87 -5.65 8.93 -16.64
CA GLY A 87 -4.82 7.73 -16.65
C GLY A 87 -4.49 7.29 -18.07
N LEU A 88 -5.51 7.10 -18.91
CA LEU A 88 -5.34 6.74 -20.32
C LEU A 88 -4.52 7.76 -21.12
N ALA A 89 -4.70 9.05 -20.86
CA ALA A 89 -3.91 10.11 -21.50
C ALA A 89 -2.42 10.01 -21.14
N CYS A 90 -2.09 9.69 -19.89
CA CYS A 90 -0.70 9.43 -19.48
C CYS A 90 -0.10 8.20 -20.18
N LEU A 91 -0.95 7.30 -20.68
CA LEU A 91 -0.58 6.06 -21.37
C LEU A 91 -0.62 6.18 -22.90
N HIS A 92 -0.97 7.35 -23.44
CA HIS A 92 -1.18 7.49 -24.88
C HIS A 92 0.13 7.39 -25.69
N ASP A 93 1.29 7.61 -25.06
CA ASP A 93 2.61 7.54 -25.72
C ASP A 93 3.62 6.75 -24.88
N LEU A 94 3.39 5.44 -24.73
CA LEU A 94 4.28 4.56 -23.97
C LEU A 94 5.52 4.13 -24.75
N THR A 95 5.55 4.35 -26.07
CA THR A 95 6.65 3.88 -26.91
C THR A 95 7.89 4.75 -26.73
N GLY A 96 8.85 4.25 -25.95
CA GLY A 96 10.14 4.91 -25.73
C GLY A 96 10.17 5.88 -24.55
N VAL A 97 9.09 5.96 -23.77
CA VAL A 97 9.06 6.72 -22.50
C VAL A 97 9.38 5.78 -21.34
N ASP A 98 10.16 6.28 -20.38
CA ASP A 98 10.44 5.58 -19.13
C ASP A 98 9.14 5.31 -18.34
N PRO A 99 8.83 4.04 -17.98
CA PRO A 99 7.63 3.70 -17.22
C PRO A 99 7.51 4.45 -15.88
N ALA A 100 8.64 4.73 -15.20
CA ALA A 100 8.61 5.49 -13.96
C ALA A 100 8.14 6.93 -14.20
N ALA A 101 8.63 7.58 -15.26
CA ALA A 101 8.16 8.90 -15.67
C ALA A 101 6.64 8.91 -15.97
N VAL A 102 6.12 7.89 -16.65
CA VAL A 102 4.68 7.75 -16.92
C VAL A 102 3.88 7.67 -15.60
N TYR A 103 4.32 6.87 -14.65
CA TYR A 103 3.69 6.74 -13.33
C TYR A 103 3.65 8.09 -12.59
N TRP A 104 4.79 8.75 -12.49
CA TRP A 104 4.90 10.01 -11.75
C TRP A 104 4.14 11.15 -12.43
N ASN A 105 4.08 11.17 -13.76
CA ASN A 105 3.22 12.10 -14.51
C ASN A 105 1.74 11.91 -14.18
N TYR A 106 1.28 10.66 -14.04
CA TYR A 106 -0.08 10.39 -13.59
C TYR A 106 -0.34 10.91 -12.17
N ILE A 107 0.58 10.65 -11.23
CA ILE A 107 0.46 11.14 -9.84
C ILE A 107 0.44 12.67 -9.80
N SER A 108 1.30 13.34 -10.56
CA SER A 108 1.33 14.80 -10.66
C SER A 108 0.05 15.37 -11.28
N SER A 109 -0.47 14.77 -12.36
CA SER A 109 -1.73 15.20 -12.98
C SER A 109 -2.94 15.04 -12.05
N ARG A 110 -2.90 14.06 -11.14
CA ARG A 110 -3.88 13.89 -10.06
C ARG A 110 -3.76 14.98 -8.99
N ALA A 111 -2.54 15.36 -8.62
CA ALA A 111 -2.28 16.46 -7.69
C ALA A 111 -2.74 17.82 -8.23
N GLU A 112 -2.51 18.10 -9.51
CA GLU A 112 -2.98 19.33 -10.16
C GLU A 112 -4.51 19.48 -10.10
N ALA A 113 -5.26 18.38 -10.15
CA ALA A 113 -6.72 18.41 -9.99
C ALA A 113 -7.17 18.84 -8.59
N LEU A 114 -6.27 18.82 -7.62
CA LEU A 114 -6.46 19.26 -6.25
C LEU A 114 -5.75 20.60 -5.95
N ASP A 115 -5.29 21.29 -7.00
CA ASP A 115 -4.50 22.54 -6.89
C ASP A 115 -3.16 22.35 -6.14
N LEU A 116 -2.62 21.13 -6.14
CA LEU A 116 -1.29 20.83 -5.58
C LEU A 116 -0.24 20.89 -6.69
N HIS A 117 0.61 21.91 -6.65
CA HIS A 117 1.75 22.02 -7.56
C HIS A 117 2.93 21.15 -7.10
N VAL A 118 3.29 20.14 -7.90
CA VAL A 118 4.38 19.20 -7.58
C VAL A 118 5.72 19.77 -8.05
N ALA A 119 6.49 20.34 -7.12
CA ALA A 119 7.81 20.92 -7.38
C ALA A 119 8.95 20.26 -6.59
N THR A 120 8.61 19.55 -5.52
CA THR A 120 9.58 18.91 -4.62
C THR A 120 9.23 17.43 -4.42
N PRO A 121 10.20 16.58 -4.01
CA PRO A 121 9.92 15.18 -3.65
C PRO A 121 8.82 15.06 -2.58
N SER A 122 8.78 15.98 -1.62
CA SER A 122 7.75 16.06 -0.58
C SER A 122 6.35 16.25 -1.18
N HIS A 123 6.21 17.15 -2.18
CA HIS A 123 4.93 17.32 -2.88
C HIS A 123 4.53 16.06 -3.65
N LEU A 124 5.49 15.30 -4.19
CA LEU A 124 5.22 14.05 -4.90
C LEU A 124 4.72 12.95 -3.96
N VAL A 125 5.26 12.86 -2.73
CA VAL A 125 4.73 11.97 -1.69
C VAL A 125 3.32 12.38 -1.28
N LEU A 126 3.06 13.68 -1.08
CA LEU A 126 1.71 14.18 -0.80
C LEU A 126 0.73 13.85 -1.91
N ALA A 127 1.12 14.04 -3.17
CA ALA A 127 0.33 13.67 -4.34
C ALA A 127 0.00 12.17 -4.35
N ARG A 128 0.99 11.33 -4.03
CA ARG A 128 0.82 9.88 -3.94
C ARG A 128 -0.08 9.47 -2.77
N LEU A 129 0.09 10.07 -1.59
CA LEU A 129 -0.79 9.85 -0.44
C LEU A 129 -2.24 10.28 -0.75
N ALA A 130 -2.44 11.40 -1.45
CA ALA A 130 -3.75 11.84 -1.91
C ALA A 130 -4.41 10.82 -2.85
N CYS A 131 -3.62 10.18 -3.73
CA CYS A 131 -4.11 9.08 -4.56
C CYS A 131 -4.49 7.85 -3.73
N LEU A 132 -3.63 7.42 -2.79
CA LEU A 132 -3.86 6.27 -1.92
C LEU A 132 -5.09 6.43 -1.01
N THR A 133 -5.34 7.65 -0.52
CA THR A 133 -6.53 7.97 0.29
C THR A 133 -7.76 8.34 -0.54
N ARG A 134 -7.65 8.30 -1.88
CA ARG A 134 -8.71 8.72 -2.83
C ARG A 134 -9.23 10.12 -2.54
N THR A 135 -8.33 11.03 -2.17
CA THR A 135 -8.64 12.44 -1.92
C THR A 135 -9.13 13.10 -3.21
N VAL A 136 -10.29 13.75 -3.13
CA VAL A 136 -10.91 14.49 -4.25
C VAL A 136 -11.26 15.94 -3.90
N GLN A 137 -11.15 16.34 -2.63
CA GLN A 137 -11.51 17.68 -2.15
C GLN A 137 -10.28 18.40 -1.57
N ALA A 138 -10.19 19.71 -1.79
CA ALA A 138 -9.10 20.55 -1.29
C ALA A 138 -9.00 20.56 0.25
N SER A 139 -10.13 20.52 0.97
CA SER A 139 -10.14 20.44 2.44
C SER A 139 -9.52 19.14 2.97
N SER A 140 -9.78 18.02 2.30
CA SER A 140 -9.18 16.72 2.63
C SER A 140 -7.69 16.70 2.30
N LEU A 141 -7.27 17.34 1.21
CA LEU A 141 -5.87 17.54 0.88
C LEU A 141 -5.17 18.39 1.96
N GLN A 142 -5.79 19.45 2.46
CA GLN A 142 -5.23 20.29 3.52
C GLN A 142 -5.02 19.49 4.82
N ALA A 143 -5.96 18.62 5.20
CA ALA A 143 -5.80 17.74 6.35
C ALA A 143 -4.64 16.74 6.16
N LEU A 144 -4.49 16.19 4.95
CA LEU A 144 -3.36 15.34 4.58
C LEU A 144 -2.02 16.10 4.64
N ALA A 145 -1.97 17.31 4.07
CA ALA A 145 -0.79 18.16 4.09
C ALA A 145 -0.37 18.53 5.51
N SER A 146 -1.32 18.96 6.35
CA SER A 146 -1.06 19.24 7.77
C SER A 146 -0.55 18.01 8.52
N GLY A 147 -1.13 16.83 8.29
CA GLY A 147 -0.68 15.59 8.91
C GLY A 147 0.74 15.17 8.50
N TRP A 148 1.18 15.56 7.29
CA TRP A 148 2.53 15.36 6.78
C TRP A 148 3.53 16.41 7.32
N GLU A 149 3.16 17.68 7.33
CA GLU A 149 3.96 18.79 7.85
C GLU A 149 4.24 18.67 9.35
N ASP A 150 3.31 18.05 10.09
CA ASP A 150 3.42 17.74 11.51
C ASP A 150 4.43 16.62 11.85
N LEU A 151 4.93 15.91 10.84
CA LEU A 151 5.99 14.91 11.00
C LEU A 151 7.34 15.60 11.19
N THR A 152 8.22 14.95 11.95
CA THR A 152 9.61 15.37 12.03
C THR A 152 10.32 15.15 10.69
N ASN A 153 11.41 15.89 10.44
CA ASN A 153 12.20 15.72 9.22
C ASN A 153 12.66 14.26 9.04
N GLN A 154 13.06 13.58 10.12
CA GLN A 154 13.47 12.18 10.07
C GLN A 154 12.32 11.23 9.66
N GLU A 155 11.10 11.48 10.14
CA GLU A 155 9.92 10.72 9.74
C GLU A 155 9.57 10.98 8.27
N GLN A 156 9.64 12.24 7.81
CA GLN A 156 9.43 12.59 6.40
C GLN A 156 10.47 11.94 5.49
N ASP A 157 11.75 11.93 5.88
CA ASP A 157 12.83 11.29 5.12
C ASP A 157 12.59 9.77 4.95
N ALA A 158 12.19 9.09 6.03
CA ALA A 158 11.87 7.67 5.98
C ALA A 158 10.65 7.36 5.10
N LEU A 159 9.66 8.25 5.09
CA LEU A 159 8.49 8.10 4.21
C LEU A 159 8.80 8.50 2.76
N LEU A 160 9.70 9.46 2.52
CA LEU A 160 10.21 9.79 1.19
C LEU A 160 10.88 8.58 0.56
N GLU A 161 11.76 7.90 1.31
CA GLU A 161 12.34 6.62 0.88
C GLU A 161 11.25 5.59 0.59
N LEU A 162 10.37 5.32 1.56
CA LEU A 162 9.31 4.31 1.41
C LEU A 162 8.37 4.57 0.20
N PHE A 163 8.01 5.83 -0.05
CA PHE A 163 7.02 6.20 -1.06
C PHE A 163 7.60 6.58 -2.42
N LEU A 164 8.89 6.91 -2.53
CA LEU A 164 9.49 7.27 -3.81
C LEU A 164 10.31 6.13 -4.42
N THR A 165 10.72 5.12 -3.65
CA THR A 165 11.38 3.94 -4.20
C THR A 165 10.41 3.08 -5.03
N ASP A 166 10.76 2.85 -6.29
CA ASP A 166 9.88 2.28 -7.32
C ASP A 166 10.07 0.77 -7.54
N GLY A 167 11.13 0.17 -7.00
CA GLY A 167 11.43 -1.24 -7.19
C GLY A 167 12.10 -1.56 -8.52
N HIS A 168 12.47 -0.54 -9.30
CA HIS A 168 13.19 -0.68 -10.57
C HIS A 168 14.69 -0.48 -10.36
N ALA A 169 15.10 0.70 -9.89
CA ALA A 169 16.51 1.01 -9.62
C ALA A 169 16.93 0.51 -8.23
N ASP A 170 16.08 0.75 -7.24
CA ASP A 170 16.31 0.42 -5.84
C ASP A 170 15.29 -0.59 -5.33
N LYS A 171 15.66 -1.36 -4.31
CA LYS A 171 14.74 -2.35 -3.75
C LYS A 171 13.61 -1.67 -2.98
N ALA A 172 12.37 -2.05 -3.27
CA ALA A 172 11.18 -1.41 -2.69
C ALA A 172 10.29 -2.36 -1.90
N PHE A 173 9.56 -1.81 -0.92
CA PHE A 173 8.40 -2.47 -0.33
C PHE A 173 7.12 -2.14 -1.08
N ILE A 174 6.29 -3.16 -1.29
CA ILE A 174 4.92 -2.98 -1.81
C ILE A 174 3.96 -3.33 -0.67
N LEU A 175 3.44 -2.33 0.02
CA LEU A 175 2.55 -2.52 1.17
C LEU A 175 1.12 -2.83 0.71
N LEU A 176 0.73 -4.10 0.61
CA LEU A 176 -0.64 -4.50 0.29
C LEU A 176 -1.59 -3.99 1.37
N TYR A 177 -2.79 -3.53 0.98
CA TYR A 177 -3.77 -2.92 1.89
C TYR A 177 -3.37 -1.57 2.49
N LEU A 178 -2.32 -0.91 1.97
CA LEU A 178 -1.95 0.44 2.39
C LEU A 178 -3.08 1.48 2.20
N PRO A 179 -3.80 1.53 1.06
CA PRO A 179 -4.97 2.41 0.93
C PRO A 179 -6.01 2.20 2.03
N LEU A 180 -6.29 0.93 2.37
CA LEU A 180 -7.25 0.58 3.42
C LEU A 180 -6.74 1.00 4.80
N PHE A 181 -5.46 0.78 5.10
CA PHE A 181 -4.83 1.24 6.33
C PHE A 181 -4.94 2.76 6.49
N LEU A 182 -4.55 3.53 5.46
CA LEU A 182 -4.61 4.99 5.49
C LEU A 182 -6.05 5.51 5.62
N ALA A 183 -7.00 4.90 4.90
CA ALA A 183 -8.42 5.24 5.03
C ALA A 183 -8.95 4.97 6.44
N ASN A 184 -8.62 3.82 7.03
CA ASN A 184 -9.02 3.48 8.39
C ASN A 184 -8.35 4.38 9.43
N ALA A 185 -7.07 4.71 9.27
CA ALA A 185 -6.36 5.62 10.17
C ALA A 185 -6.91 7.05 10.11
N SER A 186 -7.23 7.54 8.91
CA SER A 186 -7.85 8.85 8.73
C SER A 186 -9.26 8.93 9.29
N ALA A 187 -10.03 7.83 9.23
CA ALA A 187 -11.41 7.78 9.74
C ALA A 187 -11.48 7.53 11.26
N ASN A 188 -10.41 7.04 11.87
CA ASN A 188 -10.34 6.81 13.31
C ASN A 188 -9.87 8.08 14.04
N PRO A 189 -10.72 8.73 14.87
CA PRO A 189 -10.37 9.98 15.55
C PRO A 189 -9.27 9.82 16.62
N GLU A 190 -9.14 8.64 17.22
CA GLU A 190 -8.11 8.36 18.24
C GLU A 190 -6.73 8.13 17.63
N LEU A 191 -6.69 7.68 16.36
CA LEU A 191 -5.46 7.48 15.62
C LEU A 191 -5.12 8.72 14.78
N GLY A 192 -6.02 9.10 13.87
CA GLY A 192 -5.78 10.15 12.91
C GLY A 192 -4.70 9.79 11.88
N LEU A 193 -4.66 10.57 10.80
CA LEU A 193 -3.73 10.31 9.69
C LEU A 193 -2.27 10.51 10.09
N ARG A 194 -1.96 11.54 10.88
CA ARG A 194 -0.60 11.82 11.38
C ARG A 194 0.01 10.60 12.07
N HIS A 195 -0.66 10.04 13.09
CA HIS A 195 -0.12 8.88 13.79
C HIS A 195 -0.13 7.62 12.90
N GLY A 196 -1.05 7.52 11.94
CA GLY A 196 -1.00 6.50 10.89
C GLY A 196 0.29 6.58 10.06
N LEU A 197 0.72 7.79 9.67
CA LEU A 197 1.98 8.00 8.95
C LEU A 197 3.21 7.69 9.82
N GLN A 198 3.22 8.13 11.09
CA GLN A 198 4.28 7.77 12.05
C GLN A 198 4.39 6.25 12.22
N PHE A 199 3.25 5.56 12.29
CA PHE A 199 3.22 4.11 12.37
C PHE A 199 3.86 3.44 11.14
N LEU A 200 3.70 4.01 9.93
CA LEU A 200 4.36 3.49 8.73
C LEU A 200 5.88 3.65 8.79
N VAL A 201 6.40 4.71 9.43
CA VAL A 201 7.85 4.87 9.68
C VAL A 201 8.37 3.76 10.59
N GLU A 202 7.64 3.45 11.67
CA GLU A 202 8.00 2.38 12.59
C GLU A 202 7.94 1.01 11.91
N LEU A 203 6.89 0.76 11.10
CA LEU A 203 6.77 -0.44 10.30
C LEU A 203 7.94 -0.57 9.30
N HIS A 204 8.26 0.50 8.58
CA HIS A 204 9.38 0.53 7.63
C HIS A 204 10.70 0.17 8.33
N THR A 205 10.97 0.82 9.46
CA THR A 205 12.16 0.55 10.29
C THR A 205 12.21 -0.91 10.73
N LYS A 206 11.08 -1.49 11.16
CA LYS A 206 11.00 -2.89 11.57
C LYS A 206 11.25 -3.84 10.39
N LEU A 207 10.70 -3.57 9.21
CA LEU A 207 10.94 -4.38 8.01
C LEU A 207 12.42 -4.35 7.59
N MET A 208 13.06 -3.19 7.70
CA MET A 208 14.50 -3.03 7.44
C MET A 208 15.35 -3.80 8.45
N ALA A 209 15.05 -3.70 9.75
CA ALA A 209 15.74 -4.45 10.80
C ALA A 209 15.65 -5.97 10.60
N HIS A 210 14.51 -6.45 10.08
CA HIS A 210 14.31 -7.86 9.72
C HIS A 210 14.94 -8.26 8.38
N ARG A 211 15.67 -7.36 7.70
CA ARG A 211 16.33 -7.59 6.41
C ARG A 211 15.37 -8.15 5.38
N CYS A 212 14.17 -7.58 5.29
CA CYS A 212 13.15 -8.05 4.35
C CYS A 212 13.59 -7.81 2.89
N LEU A 213 14.34 -6.75 2.59
CA LEU A 213 14.88 -6.46 1.24
C LEU A 213 16.09 -7.31 0.83
N ASN A 214 16.58 -8.24 1.65
CA ASN A 214 17.71 -9.10 1.27
C ASN A 214 17.34 -10.23 0.30
N GLN A 215 16.09 -10.27 -0.18
CA GLN A 215 15.64 -11.24 -1.17
C GLN A 215 16.20 -10.90 -2.57
N GLU A 216 16.25 -11.87 -3.48
CA GLU A 216 16.76 -11.64 -4.85
C GLU A 216 15.89 -10.69 -5.67
N ALA A 217 14.59 -10.65 -5.39
CA ALA A 217 13.65 -9.76 -6.06
C ALA A 217 13.94 -8.28 -5.78
N SER A 218 13.71 -7.43 -6.79
CA SER A 218 13.80 -5.97 -6.64
C SER A 218 12.68 -5.39 -5.78
N THR A 219 11.63 -6.15 -5.51
CA THR A 219 10.55 -5.72 -4.61
C THR A 219 10.13 -6.81 -3.66
N VAL A 220 9.66 -6.40 -2.50
CA VAL A 220 9.09 -7.29 -1.48
C VAL A 220 7.67 -6.86 -1.18
N THR A 221 6.73 -7.74 -1.48
CA THR A 221 5.31 -7.52 -1.19
C THR A 221 5.05 -7.76 0.30
N VAL A 222 4.53 -6.75 1.00
CA VAL A 222 4.26 -6.80 2.44
C VAL A 222 2.76 -6.75 2.66
N ASP A 223 2.18 -7.85 3.14
CA ASP A 223 0.77 -7.90 3.55
C ASP A 223 0.60 -7.28 4.93
N ILE A 224 -0.13 -6.16 4.99
CA ILE A 224 -0.50 -5.45 6.21
C ILE A 224 -2.01 -5.46 6.48
N SER A 225 -2.76 -6.42 5.93
CA SER A 225 -4.23 -6.56 6.11
C SER A 225 -4.69 -6.57 7.58
N SER A 226 -3.94 -7.26 8.45
CA SER A 226 -4.23 -7.32 9.89
C SER A 226 -4.04 -5.95 10.56
N LEU A 227 -3.02 -5.19 10.14
CA LEU A 227 -2.76 -3.84 10.64
C LEU A 227 -3.79 -2.84 10.11
N ALA A 228 -4.16 -2.93 8.84
CA ALA A 228 -5.23 -2.13 8.24
C ALA A 228 -6.54 -2.32 9.01
N SER A 229 -6.87 -3.57 9.36
CA SER A 229 -8.06 -3.89 10.15
C SER A 229 -7.98 -3.34 11.58
N ALA A 230 -6.82 -3.46 12.23
CA ALA A 230 -6.59 -2.92 13.57
C ALA A 230 -6.72 -1.39 13.62
N ALA A 231 -6.19 -0.67 12.63
CA ALA A 231 -6.26 0.78 12.56
C ALA A 231 -7.71 1.33 12.62
N LYS A 232 -8.69 0.53 12.20
CA LYS A 232 -10.12 0.91 12.21
C LYS A 232 -10.72 1.01 13.61
N SER A 233 -10.26 0.17 14.55
CA SER A 233 -10.93 -0.03 15.85
C SER A 233 -10.03 0.18 17.05
N ILE A 234 -8.80 0.68 16.84
CA ILE A 234 -7.84 0.83 17.91
C ILE A 234 -8.04 2.15 18.66
N ASP A 235 -8.03 2.08 20.00
CA ASP A 235 -8.21 3.21 20.91
C ASP A 235 -6.90 3.99 21.11
N GLY A 236 -6.29 4.42 20.00
CA GLY A 236 -5.16 5.34 19.98
C GLY A 236 -3.83 4.76 19.51
N ALA A 237 -2.95 5.69 19.12
CA ALA A 237 -1.66 5.37 18.50
C ALA A 237 -0.75 4.48 19.36
N ARG A 238 -0.73 4.68 20.69
CA ARG A 238 0.12 3.90 21.60
C ARG A 238 -0.19 2.40 21.54
N LEU A 239 -1.47 2.03 21.50
CA LEU A 239 -1.87 0.62 21.42
C LEU A 239 -1.47 0.02 20.08
N LEU A 240 -1.58 0.79 18.99
CA LEU A 240 -1.17 0.32 17.66
C LEU A 240 0.33 0.03 17.60
N ARG A 241 1.15 0.88 18.23
CA ARG A 241 2.60 0.63 18.37
C ARG A 241 2.91 -0.65 19.14
N LEU A 242 2.25 -0.87 20.29
CA LEU A 242 2.40 -2.12 21.05
C LEU A 242 1.99 -3.35 20.24
N CYS A 243 0.92 -3.23 19.44
CA CYS A 243 0.52 -4.29 18.52
C CYS A 243 1.61 -4.63 17.50
N LEU A 244 2.29 -3.61 16.96
CA LEU A 244 3.42 -3.78 16.04
C LEU A 244 4.63 -4.38 16.74
N ASP A 245 4.94 -3.98 17.98
CA ASP A 245 6.05 -4.54 18.76
C ASP A 245 5.90 -6.06 18.92
N CYS A 246 4.69 -6.52 19.24
CA CYS A 246 4.34 -7.94 19.36
C CYS A 246 4.01 -8.63 18.02
N ALA A 247 4.00 -7.90 16.90
CA ALA A 247 3.69 -8.47 15.60
C ALA A 247 4.82 -9.38 15.12
N ARG A 248 4.44 -10.48 14.46
CA ARG A 248 5.37 -11.43 13.85
C ARG A 248 5.52 -11.13 12.37
N ILE A 249 6.76 -10.89 11.93
CA ILE A 249 7.11 -10.76 10.52
C ILE A 249 7.42 -12.15 9.98
N VAL A 250 6.59 -12.64 9.07
CA VAL A 250 6.74 -13.95 8.43
C VAL A 250 7.15 -13.75 6.98
N LYS A 251 8.34 -14.22 6.60
CA LYS A 251 8.80 -14.26 5.21
C LYS A 251 8.26 -15.51 4.54
N HIS A 252 7.74 -15.38 3.32
CA HIS A 252 7.30 -16.48 2.47
C HIS A 252 7.70 -16.17 1.03
N GLY A 253 7.91 -17.17 0.18
CA GLY A 253 8.24 -16.99 -1.25
C GLY A 253 8.96 -15.67 -1.59
N THR A 254 8.24 -14.78 -2.26
CA THR A 254 8.67 -13.41 -2.65
C THR A 254 8.03 -12.30 -1.81
N GLY A 255 7.44 -12.64 -0.66
CA GLY A 255 6.65 -11.73 0.15
C GLY A 255 6.92 -11.81 1.65
N VAL A 256 6.24 -10.93 2.36
CA VAL A 256 6.28 -10.79 3.81
C VAL A 256 4.85 -10.57 4.28
N THR A 257 4.47 -11.16 5.40
CA THR A 257 3.21 -10.86 6.08
C THR A 257 3.50 -10.38 7.49
N VAL A 258 2.86 -9.28 7.89
CA VAL A 258 2.93 -8.74 9.25
C VAL A 258 1.70 -9.23 10.02
N LEU A 259 1.89 -10.26 10.83
CA LEU A 259 0.81 -10.90 11.57
C LEU A 259 0.72 -10.33 12.99
N LEU A 260 -0.47 -9.87 13.36
CA LEU A 260 -0.79 -9.59 14.76
C LEU A 260 -0.84 -10.91 15.53
N THR A 261 -0.20 -10.96 16.68
CA THR A 261 -0.14 -12.16 17.53
C THR A 261 -1.27 -12.13 18.56
N ALA A 262 -1.46 -13.24 19.29
CA ALA A 262 -2.42 -13.29 20.39
C ALA A 262 -2.17 -12.18 21.43
N GLU A 263 -0.91 -11.82 21.66
CA GLU A 263 -0.52 -10.72 22.55
C GLU A 263 -0.98 -9.35 22.01
N SER A 264 -0.82 -9.09 20.71
CA SER A 264 -1.38 -7.89 20.06
C SER A 264 -2.90 -7.76 20.30
N TYR A 265 -3.66 -8.86 20.17
CA TYR A 265 -5.10 -8.85 20.42
C TYR A 265 -5.47 -8.67 21.91
N GLN A 266 -4.61 -9.08 22.84
CA GLN A 266 -4.81 -8.82 24.27
C GLN A 266 -4.72 -7.31 24.57
N PHE A 267 -3.80 -6.59 23.93
CA PHE A 267 -3.73 -5.13 24.05
C PHE A 267 -4.96 -4.44 23.47
N MET A 268 -5.46 -4.88 22.31
CA MET A 268 -6.63 -4.27 21.67
C MET A 268 -7.95 -4.54 22.41
N SER A 269 -8.09 -5.70 23.05
CA SER A 269 -9.35 -6.08 23.72
C SER A 269 -9.52 -5.46 25.11
N GLY A 270 -8.59 -4.62 25.57
CA GLY A 270 -8.61 -4.04 26.92
C GLY A 270 -8.59 -5.09 28.04
N SER A 271 -8.34 -6.36 27.70
CA SER A 271 -8.37 -7.49 28.63
C SER A 271 -7.04 -7.55 29.39
N GLN A 272 -6.72 -6.50 30.14
CA GLN A 272 -5.78 -6.60 31.25
C GLN A 272 -6.45 -7.38 32.40
N LYS A 273 -6.70 -8.68 32.19
CA LYS A 273 -7.03 -9.59 33.29
C LYS A 273 -5.74 -9.87 34.07
N GLY A 274 -5.41 -8.94 34.97
CA GLY A 274 -4.63 -9.18 36.18
C GLY A 274 -3.30 -9.93 36.04
N GLN A 275 -2.28 -9.29 35.46
CA GLN A 275 -0.89 -9.62 35.80
C GLN A 275 -0.48 -8.93 37.11
N SER A 276 -1.18 -9.24 38.21
CA SER A 276 -0.84 -8.74 39.56
C SER A 276 -0.18 -9.80 40.45
N SER A 277 0.38 -10.90 39.91
CA SER A 277 0.93 -11.97 40.79
C SER A 277 2.14 -12.77 40.33
N ARG A 278 2.92 -12.34 39.31
CA ARG A 278 4.15 -13.07 38.92
C ARG A 278 5.50 -12.39 39.15
N PHE A 279 5.52 -11.24 39.83
CA PHE A 279 6.76 -10.74 40.47
C PHE A 279 6.82 -11.21 41.93
N GLY A 280 7.19 -12.47 42.14
CA GLY A 280 7.18 -13.05 43.49
C GLY A 280 7.78 -14.44 43.59
N LYS A 281 9.00 -14.63 43.08
CA LYS A 281 10.04 -15.53 43.62
C LYS A 281 11.26 -15.50 42.69
N MET A 282 12.11 -14.48 42.88
CA MET A 282 13.55 -14.66 42.62
C MET A 282 14.04 -15.69 43.63
N SER A 283 14.10 -16.95 43.21
CA SER A 283 14.83 -17.97 43.93
C SER A 283 16.32 -17.63 43.83
N SER A 284 16.93 -17.39 44.98
CA SER A 284 18.37 -17.28 45.16
C SER A 284 19.06 -18.56 44.66
N ALA A 285 19.65 -18.51 43.47
CA ALA A 285 20.66 -19.48 43.07
C ALA A 285 22.00 -19.01 43.64
N GLY A 286 22.52 -19.77 44.61
CA GLY A 286 23.84 -19.56 45.17
C GLY A 286 24.95 -19.84 44.14
N PRO A 287 26.17 -19.32 44.38
CA PRO A 287 27.32 -19.55 43.53
C PRO A 287 27.94 -20.92 43.86
N ASN A 288 28.33 -21.74 42.87
CA ASN A 288 29.42 -22.72 42.97
C ASN A 288 29.71 -23.45 41.64
N GLY A 289 31.02 -23.53 41.29
CA GLY A 289 31.64 -24.36 40.24
C GLY A 289 31.91 -23.60 38.94
N THR A 290 33.09 -23.08 38.59
CA THR A 290 34.46 -23.64 38.48
C THR A 290 34.64 -24.70 37.39
N THR A 291 35.62 -24.45 36.48
CA THR A 291 36.28 -25.33 35.48
C THR A 291 35.47 -25.71 34.22
N ALA A 292 35.97 -25.74 32.97
CA ALA A 292 37.30 -25.65 32.33
C ALA A 292 37.08 -25.18 30.85
N LEU A 293 37.91 -24.31 30.26
CA LEU A 293 39.02 -24.66 29.35
C LEU A 293 38.73 -25.82 28.38
N LEU A 294 38.51 -25.51 27.09
CA LEU A 294 39.26 -26.10 25.95
C LEU A 294 38.97 -25.37 24.64
N GLN A 295 40.01 -25.44 23.80
CA GLN A 295 40.35 -24.80 22.52
C GLN A 295 39.26 -24.74 21.45
#